data_AF-A0A5P1R9J5-F1
#
_entry.id   AF-A0A5P1R9J5-F1
#
_cell.length_a   1.000
_cell.length_b   1.000
_cell.length_c   1.000
_cell.angle_alpha   90.00
_cell.angle_beta   90.00
_cell.angle_gamma   90.00
#
_symmetry.space_group_name_H-M   'P 1'
#
loop_
_entity.id
_entity.type
_entity.pdbx_description
1 polymer ?
#
loop_
_entity_poly.entity_id
_entity_poly.type
_entity_poly.pdbx_seq_one_letter_code
_entity_poly.pdbx_strand_id
1 'polypeptide(L)'
;MKWIAVVFLTLITSQSMASSEFEVIYDNGNSKVILTNSGLLPEAKLNLHGKSVCSNNNFCILWFYSERSNANVGAAAMKAGNLFAQTPGMYGIFSKNNVVNNIICYEPSSGC
;
A
#
# COMPACT_ATOMS: atom_id res chain seq x y z
N MET A 1 5.45 -44.93 -42.24
CA MET A 1 6.48 -44.00 -41.72
C MET A 1 6.05 -42.58 -42.05
N LYS A 2 5.81 -41.73 -41.05
CA LYS A 2 5.86 -40.27 -41.14
C LYS A 2 5.64 -39.71 -39.72
N TRP A 3 6.75 -39.39 -39.06
CA TRP A 3 6.77 -38.69 -37.78
C TRP A 3 6.74 -37.19 -38.08
N ILE A 4 5.72 -36.48 -37.60
CA ILE A 4 5.67 -35.01 -37.64
C ILE A 4 6.15 -34.53 -36.28
N ALA A 5 7.41 -34.09 -36.22
CA ALA A 5 7.97 -33.44 -35.06
C ALA A 5 7.45 -31.99 -35.02
N VAL A 6 6.49 -31.72 -34.14
CA VAL A 6 6.05 -30.35 -33.84
C VAL A 6 7.03 -29.75 -32.85
N VAL A 7 7.92 -28.89 -33.34
CA VAL A 7 8.82 -28.09 -32.52
C VAL A 7 8.00 -27.02 -31.82
N PHE A 8 7.71 -27.24 -30.53
CA PHE A 8 7.11 -26.25 -29.65
C PHE A 8 8.18 -25.21 -29.30
N LEU A 9 8.16 -24.08 -30.00
CA LEU A 9 9.03 -22.94 -29.72
C LEU A 9 8.47 -22.22 -28.47
N THR A 10 8.96 -22.57 -27.29
CA THR A 10 8.62 -21.88 -26.05
C THR A 10 9.28 -20.51 -26.02
N LEU A 11 8.51 -19.46 -26.36
CA LEU A 11 8.87 -18.08 -26.03
C LEU A 11 8.92 -17.94 -24.51
N ILE A 12 10.13 -17.88 -23.96
CA ILE A 12 10.36 -17.46 -22.59
C ILE A 12 10.25 -15.94 -22.58
N THR A 13 9.05 -15.42 -22.29
CA THR A 13 8.87 -14.00 -22.02
C THR A 13 9.38 -13.72 -20.61
N SER A 14 10.56 -13.11 -20.52
CA SER A 14 11.10 -12.55 -19.28
C SER A 14 10.16 -11.44 -18.82
N GLN A 15 9.19 -11.77 -17.96
CA GLN A 15 8.40 -10.76 -17.26
C GLN A 15 9.37 -10.05 -16.30
N SER A 16 9.77 -8.84 -16.66
CA SER A 16 10.44 -7.95 -15.73
C SER A 16 9.51 -7.76 -14.53
N MET A 17 9.95 -8.21 -13.36
CA MET A 17 9.27 -7.92 -12.10
C MET A 17 9.33 -6.40 -11.91
N ALA A 18 8.29 -5.69 -12.36
CA ALA A 18 8.11 -4.29 -12.03
C ALA A 18 8.06 -4.19 -10.51
N SER A 19 8.97 -3.42 -9.90
CA SER A 19 8.87 -3.15 -8.46
C SER A 19 7.53 -2.47 -8.21
N SER A 20 6.69 -3.08 -7.36
CA SER A 20 5.41 -2.51 -6.99
C SER A 20 5.62 -1.10 -6.43
N GLU A 21 4.86 -0.11 -6.93
CA GLU A 21 4.91 1.30 -6.45
C GLU A 21 4.60 1.40 -4.94
N PHE A 22 3.91 0.38 -4.40
CA PHE A 22 3.53 0.25 -3.00
C PHE A 22 4.08 -1.05 -2.40
N GLU A 23 4.60 -0.98 -1.18
CA GLU A 23 5.03 -2.14 -0.39
C GLU A 23 4.27 -2.17 0.94
N VAL A 24 3.69 -3.31 1.30
CA VAL A 24 3.01 -3.49 2.58
C VAL A 24 4.02 -3.90 3.65
N ILE A 25 4.25 -3.02 4.62
CA ILE A 25 5.18 -3.24 5.74
C ILE A 25 4.48 -3.93 6.92
N TYR A 26 3.18 -3.69 7.08
CA TYR A 26 2.37 -4.30 8.13
C TYR A 26 0.93 -4.52 7.64
N ASP A 27 0.34 -5.64 8.05
CA ASP A 27 -1.03 -6.02 7.73
C ASP A 27 -1.70 -6.72 8.92
N ASN A 28 -2.82 -6.18 9.38
CA ASN A 28 -3.71 -6.78 10.38
C ASN A 28 -5.16 -6.82 9.89
N GLY A 29 -5.36 -7.02 8.58
CA GLY A 29 -6.67 -7.06 7.93
C GLY A 29 -7.26 -5.67 7.72
N ASN A 30 -7.67 -5.02 8.81
CA ASN A 30 -8.33 -3.70 8.80
C ASN A 30 -7.37 -2.54 9.02
N SER A 31 -6.09 -2.80 9.31
CA SER A 31 -5.06 -1.76 9.41
C SER A 31 -3.82 -2.21 8.64
N LYS A 32 -3.28 -1.33 7.80
CA LYS A 32 -2.08 -1.60 7.03
C LYS A 32 -1.13 -0.41 7.05
N VAL A 33 0.16 -0.71 7.01
CA VAL A 33 1.23 0.28 6.81
C VAL A 33 1.86 0.02 5.45
N ILE A 34 1.89 1.07 4.64
CA ILE A 34 2.30 1.03 3.24
C ILE A 34 3.47 2.00 3.03
N LEU A 35 4.55 1.50 2.45
CA LEU A 35 5.68 2.28 1.95
C LEU A 35 5.45 2.58 0.46
N THR A 36 5.58 3.85 0.08
CA THR A 36 5.56 4.28 -1.33
C THR A 36 7.00 4.33 -1.84
N ASN A 37 7.34 3.43 -2.77
CA ASN A 37 8.73 3.25 -3.23
C ASN A 37 9.23 4.42 -4.11
N SER A 38 8.31 5.28 -4.58
CA SER A 38 8.60 6.43 -5.45
C SER A 38 8.57 7.77 -4.72
N GLY A 39 8.64 7.78 -3.38
CA GLY A 39 8.51 8.99 -2.58
C GLY A 39 7.05 9.36 -2.28
N LEU A 40 6.78 10.62 -1.91
CA LEU A 40 5.43 11.08 -1.56
C LEU A 40 4.54 11.11 -2.81
N LEU A 41 3.41 10.40 -2.77
CA LEU A 41 2.50 10.31 -3.91
C LEU A 41 1.30 11.25 -3.73
N PRO A 42 0.71 11.74 -4.84
CA PRO A 42 -0.51 12.54 -4.79
C PRO A 42 -1.67 11.79 -4.13
N GLU A 43 -2.52 12.53 -3.41
CA GLU A 43 -3.68 11.99 -2.70
C GLU A 43 -4.57 11.11 -3.58
N ALA A 44 -4.81 11.51 -4.83
CA ALA A 44 -5.62 10.74 -5.78
C ALA A 44 -5.09 9.30 -6.00
N LYS A 45 -3.77 9.13 -6.08
CA LYS A 45 -3.14 7.80 -6.24
C LYS A 45 -3.29 6.97 -4.97
N LEU A 46 -3.03 7.58 -3.81
CA LEU A 46 -3.18 6.92 -2.52
C LEU A 46 -4.64 6.48 -2.29
N ASN A 47 -5.61 7.31 -2.70
CA ASN A 47 -7.04 7.01 -2.64
C ASN A 47 -7.42 5.82 -3.54
N LEU A 48 -6.91 5.78 -4.77
CA LEU A 48 -7.14 4.66 -5.69
C LEU A 48 -6.57 3.35 -5.13
N HIS A 49 -5.33 3.39 -4.62
CA HIS A 49 -4.71 2.25 -3.99
C HIS A 49 -5.50 1.79 -2.77
N GLY A 50 -5.89 2.72 -1.90
CA GLY A 50 -6.62 2.39 -0.69
C GLY A 50 -7.97 1.76 -0.94
N LYS A 51 -8.74 2.27 -1.91
CA LYS A 51 -10.00 1.65 -2.35
C LYS A 51 -9.80 0.21 -2.86
N SER A 52 -8.72 -0.05 -3.61
CA SER A 52 -8.42 -1.38 -4.12
C SER A 52 -8.13 -2.36 -2.98
N VAL A 53 -7.22 -1.98 -2.08
CA VAL A 53 -6.74 -2.83 -0.97
C VAL A 53 -7.80 -3.04 0.11
N CYS A 54 -8.68 -2.06 0.33
CA CYS A 54 -9.70 -2.09 1.38
C CYS A 54 -11.08 -2.55 0.90
N SER A 55 -11.25 -2.89 -0.38
CA SER A 55 -12.55 -3.18 -1.02
C SER A 55 -13.43 -4.21 -0.31
N ASN A 56 -12.83 -5.17 0.38
CA ASN A 56 -13.55 -6.23 1.10
C ASN A 56 -13.84 -5.90 2.58
N ASN A 57 -13.27 -4.83 3.12
CA ASN A 57 -13.38 -4.49 4.54
C ASN A 57 -14.45 -3.43 4.78
N ASN A 58 -15.28 -3.61 5.82
CA ASN A 58 -16.26 -2.58 6.23
C ASN A 58 -15.57 -1.27 6.63
N PHE A 59 -14.37 -1.38 7.22
CA PHE A 59 -13.53 -0.29 7.67
C PHE A 59 -12.06 -0.69 7.54
N CYS A 60 -11.23 0.20 7.03
CA CYS A 60 -9.84 -0.05 6.72
C CYS A 60 -9.03 1.22 6.93
N ILE A 61 -7.97 1.11 7.73
CA ILE A 61 -7.02 2.18 8.01
C ILE A 61 -5.74 1.88 7.23
N LEU A 62 -5.28 2.85 6.45
CA LEU A 62 -4.01 2.77 5.74
C LEU A 62 -3.11 3.91 6.18
N TRP A 63 -1.87 3.59 6.48
CA TRP A 63 -0.83 4.58 6.73
C TRP A 63 0.18 4.53 5.60
N PHE A 64 0.34 5.64 4.89
CA PHE A 64 1.27 5.77 3.79
C PHE A 64 2.49 6.57 4.23
N TYR A 65 3.67 6.00 3.99
CA TYR A 65 4.96 6.62 4.27
C TYR A 65 5.82 6.61 3.01
N SER A 66 6.55 7.68 2.76
CA SER A 66 7.58 7.76 1.71
C SER A 66 8.95 7.27 2.17
N GLU A 67 9.16 7.18 3.49
CA GLU A 67 10.42 6.75 4.10
C GLU A 67 10.24 5.44 4.87
N ARG A 68 11.16 4.49 4.65
CA ARG A 68 11.11 3.18 5.30
C ARG A 68 11.30 3.25 6.82
N SER A 69 12.13 4.16 7.32
CA SER A 69 12.30 4.41 8.75
C SER A 69 10.97 4.75 9.41
N ASN A 70 10.23 5.71 8.84
CA ASN A 70 8.92 6.14 9.35
C ASN A 70 7.88 5.03 9.22
N ALA A 71 7.89 4.29 8.10
CA ALA A 71 7.03 3.12 7.92
C ALA A 71 7.26 2.03 8.98
N ASN A 72 8.52 1.77 9.34
CA ASN A 72 8.86 0.81 10.40
C ASN A 72 8.40 1.28 11.78
N VAL A 73 8.53 2.58 12.09
CA VAL A 73 8.02 3.18 13.33
C VAL A 73 6.50 3.08 13.38
N GLY A 74 5.81 3.43 12.29
CA GLY A 74 4.35 3.26 12.17
C GLY A 74 3.91 1.81 12.36
N ALA A 75 4.60 0.86 11.74
CA ALA A 75 4.33 -0.57 11.91
C ALA A 75 4.55 -1.04 13.36
N ALA A 76 5.59 -0.55 14.05
CA ALA A 76 5.82 -0.86 15.46
C ALA A 76 4.71 -0.28 16.36
N ALA A 77 4.30 0.97 16.12
CA ALA A 77 3.21 1.61 16.84
C ALA A 77 1.88 0.87 16.65
N MET A 78 1.56 0.45 15.42
CA MET A 78 0.38 -0.36 15.10
C MET A 78 0.38 -1.71 15.84
N LYS A 79 1.53 -2.41 15.85
CA LYS A 79 1.68 -3.68 16.58
C LYS A 79 1.49 -3.51 18.09
N ALA A 80 1.92 -2.39 18.64
CA ALA A 80 1.75 -2.04 20.05
C ALA A 80 0.33 -1.55 20.39
N GLY A 81 -0.58 -1.43 19.41
CA GLY A 81 -1.91 -0.86 19.60
C GLY A 81 -1.90 0.66 19.85
N ASN A 82 -0.77 1.32 19.62
CA ASN A 82 -0.62 2.75 19.85
C ASN A 82 -0.89 3.53 18.55
N LEU A 83 -2.18 3.73 18.25
CA LEU A 83 -2.63 4.48 17.08
C LEU A 83 -2.41 6.00 17.18
N PHE A 84 -2.00 6.49 18.36
CA PHE A 84 -1.78 7.90 18.66
C PHE A 84 -0.30 8.28 18.70
N ALA A 85 0.59 7.31 18.46
CA ALA A 85 2.01 7.61 18.30
C ALA A 85 2.16 8.60 17.15
N GLN A 86 2.80 9.74 17.42
CA GLN A 86 3.04 10.74 16.40
C GLN A 86 4.04 10.18 15.40
N THR A 87 3.55 9.82 14.21
CA THR A 87 4.38 9.39 13.09
C THR A 87 4.07 10.26 11.89
N PRO A 88 5.05 11.00 11.34
CA PRO A 88 4.87 11.79 10.12
C PRO A 88 4.43 10.89 8.96
N GLY A 89 3.31 11.22 8.29
CA GLY A 89 2.83 10.45 7.15
C GLY A 89 1.43 10.84 6.68
N MET A 90 0.99 10.18 5.59
CA MET A 90 -0.35 10.34 5.04
C MET A 90 -1.26 9.24 5.58
N TYR A 91 -2.35 9.64 6.24
CA TYR A 91 -3.30 8.73 6.88
C TYR A 91 -4.57 8.60 6.03
N GLY A 92 -4.92 7.40 5.60
CA GLY A 92 -6.17 7.12 4.89
C GLY A 92 -7.14 6.32 5.75
N ILE A 93 -8.36 6.84 5.94
CA ILE A 93 -9.50 6.02 6.39
C ILE A 93 -10.32 5.68 5.17
N PHE A 94 -10.62 4.41 4.99
CA PHE A 94 -11.50 3.90 3.97
C PHE A 94 -12.63 3.10 4.62
N SER A 95 -13.87 3.40 4.23
CA SER A 95 -15.05 2.63 4.62
C SER A 95 -15.79 2.15 3.39
N LYS A 96 -16.24 0.89 3.41
CA LYS A 96 -17.04 0.27 2.33
C LYS A 96 -18.28 1.09 1.98
N ASN A 97 -18.86 1.79 2.96
CA ASN A 97 -20.05 2.61 2.77
C ASN A 97 -19.72 4.05 2.33
N ASN A 98 -18.44 4.36 2.03
CA ASN A 98 -17.93 5.67 1.63
C ASN A 98 -18.20 6.81 2.63
N VAL A 99 -18.59 6.50 3.87
CA VAL A 99 -18.90 7.51 4.91
C VAL A 99 -17.63 8.27 5.31
N VAL A 100 -16.47 7.59 5.29
CA VAL A 100 -15.15 8.19 5.52
C VAL A 100 -14.19 7.57 4.52
N ASN A 101 -13.93 8.29 3.42
CA ASN A 101 -12.88 7.99 2.44
C ASN A 101 -12.00 9.22 2.31
N ASN A 102 -11.26 9.50 3.36
CA ASN A 102 -10.45 10.71 3.43
C ASN A 102 -9.00 10.29 3.62
N ILE A 103 -8.13 10.92 2.86
CA ILE A 103 -6.72 10.95 3.17
C ILE A 103 -6.46 12.26 3.86
N ILE A 104 -5.91 12.16 5.06
CA ILE A 104 -5.60 13.25 5.94
C ILE A 104 -4.08 13.30 6.02
N CYS A 105 -3.52 14.44 5.67
CA CYS A 105 -2.15 14.75 6.02
C CYS A 105 -2.04 14.78 7.55
N TYR A 106 -1.28 13.86 8.13
CA TYR A 106 -0.98 13.87 9.56
C TYR A 106 0.48 14.30 9.76
N GLU A 107 0.67 15.62 9.83
CA GLU A 107 1.91 16.21 10.32
C GLU A 107 1.60 17.38 11.26
N PRO A 108 2.08 17.36 12.51
CA PRO A 108 1.94 18.49 13.41
C PRO A 108 2.94 19.63 13.15
N SER A 109 3.97 19.45 12.30
CA SER A 109 5.09 20.43 12.23
C SER A 109 5.76 20.69 10.87
N SER A 110 5.55 19.92 9.80
CA SER A 110 6.36 20.07 8.56
C SER A 110 5.60 20.10 7.24
N GLY A 111 4.27 19.92 7.25
CA GLY A 111 3.48 19.83 6.02
C GLY A 111 3.69 18.50 5.29
N CYS A 112 2.58 17.79 5.04
CA CYS A 112 2.48 16.98 3.83
C CYS A 112 2.17 17.90 2.64
#